data_AF-W1Q4P9-F1
#
_entry.id   AF-W1Q4P9-F1
#
_cell.length_a   1.000
_cell.length_b   1.000
_cell.length_c   1.000
_cell.angle_alpha   90.00
_cell.angle_beta   90.00
_cell.angle_gamma   90.00
#
_symmetry.space_group_name_H-M   'P 1'
#
loop_
_entity.id
_entity.type
_entity.pdbx_description
1 polymer ?
#
loop_
_entity_poly.entity_id
_entity_poly.type
_entity_poly.pdbx_seq_one_letter_code
_entity_poly.pdbx_strand_id
1 'polypeptide(L)'
;MKPQIQALLSKAQAYLGVQGGSPAHQALIDAYNAVDPLPVGYAVTYADDWCDVFVTVMGDQAGIAHLIGRECGVPRHLAWCQEQGIWLGHVWPQAGDLIFFDFGGGPASHIGIVESVDGDSETINTIEGNWLKQVVRRHYASDDWRILGYARPRYDARAGSLATGSEAGGANHPNGCVDAASNLDDIALSVIRGDWGNGQERVERLTDAGYDAQVVQELVNEKLAS
;
A
#
# COMPACT_ATOMS: atom_id res chain seq x y z
N MET A 1 9.44 -6.67 -13.79
CA MET A 1 9.19 -6.19 -12.41
C MET A 1 9.44 -4.68 -12.38
N LYS A 2 8.60 -3.90 -11.69
CA LYS A 2 8.77 -2.43 -11.59
C LYS A 2 10.01 -2.10 -10.74
N PRO A 3 10.76 -1.01 -11.03
CA PRO A 3 11.97 -0.66 -10.28
C PRO A 3 11.74 -0.51 -8.78
N GLN A 4 10.59 0.03 -8.38
CA GLN A 4 10.20 0.22 -6.98
C GLN A 4 10.02 -1.12 -6.25
N ILE A 5 9.39 -2.10 -6.91
CA ILE A 5 9.24 -3.46 -6.38
C ILE A 5 10.63 -4.09 -6.22
N GLN A 6 11.47 -3.97 -7.24
CA GLN A 6 12.84 -4.51 -7.19
C GLN A 6 13.64 -3.87 -6.05
N ALA A 7 13.53 -2.56 -5.85
CA ALA A 7 14.20 -1.85 -4.76
C ALA A 7 13.73 -2.35 -3.38
N LEU A 8 12.42 -2.45 -3.17
CA LEU A 8 11.85 -2.98 -1.93
C LEU A 8 12.36 -4.39 -1.63
N LEU A 9 12.29 -5.29 -2.61
CA LEU A 9 12.73 -6.67 -2.45
C LEU A 9 14.24 -6.77 -2.22
N SER A 10 15.04 -5.97 -2.92
CA SER A 10 16.49 -5.94 -2.69
C SER A 10 16.85 -5.46 -1.29
N LYS A 11 16.10 -4.51 -0.71
CA LYS A 11 16.28 -4.13 0.70
C LYS A 11 15.88 -5.26 1.63
N ALA A 12 14.70 -5.87 1.44
CA ALA A 12 14.23 -6.98 2.26
C ALA A 12 15.22 -8.17 2.24
N GLN A 13 15.73 -8.52 1.05
CA GLN A 13 16.71 -9.61 0.86
C GLN A 13 18.03 -9.34 1.59
N ALA A 14 18.49 -8.09 1.65
CA ALA A 14 19.73 -7.74 2.34
C ALA A 14 19.68 -7.96 3.87
N TYR A 15 18.47 -8.06 4.43
CA TYR A 15 18.24 -8.30 5.84
C TYR A 15 18.05 -9.79 6.20
N LEU A 16 18.01 -10.71 5.22
CA LEU A 16 17.84 -12.14 5.49
C LEU A 16 18.87 -12.66 6.50
N GLY A 17 18.38 -13.35 7.54
CA GLY A 17 19.20 -13.90 8.60
C GLY A 17 19.44 -12.97 9.79
N VAL A 18 19.06 -11.68 9.71
CA VAL A 18 19.12 -10.77 10.85
C VAL A 18 18.30 -11.33 12.02
N GLN A 19 18.93 -11.43 13.19
CA GLN A 19 18.34 -11.97 14.42
C GLN A 19 17.92 -10.83 15.36
N GLY A 20 16.82 -11.03 16.08
CA GLY A 20 16.38 -10.14 17.15
C GLY A 20 17.46 -9.98 18.22
N GLY A 21 17.66 -8.75 18.67
CA GLY A 21 18.72 -8.39 19.62
C GLY A 21 20.13 -8.29 19.02
N SER A 22 20.34 -8.67 17.75
CA SER A 22 21.62 -8.44 17.07
C SER A 22 21.86 -6.94 16.81
N PRO A 23 23.12 -6.52 16.57
CA PRO A 23 23.42 -5.13 16.17
C PRO A 23 22.67 -4.69 14.90
N ALA A 24 22.45 -5.61 13.95
CA ALA A 24 21.68 -5.31 12.74
C ALA A 24 20.19 -5.10 13.02
N HIS A 25 19.62 -5.82 14.00
CA HIS A 25 18.27 -5.57 14.48
C HIS A 25 18.18 -4.22 15.20
N GLN A 26 19.14 -3.89 16.06
CA GLN A 26 19.18 -2.57 16.72
C GLN A 26 19.25 -1.44 15.68
N ALA A 27 20.12 -1.57 14.67
CA ALA A 27 20.22 -0.60 13.59
C ALA A 27 18.92 -0.47 12.76
N LEU A 28 18.13 -1.54 12.64
CA LEU A 28 16.80 -1.48 12.00
C LEU A 28 15.82 -0.65 12.84
N ILE A 29 15.78 -0.86 14.16
CA ILE A 29 14.94 -0.08 15.07
C ILE A 29 15.39 1.39 15.11
N ASP A 30 16.70 1.63 15.14
CA ASP A 30 17.28 2.98 15.10
C ASP A 30 16.93 3.71 13.80
N ALA A 31 16.94 3.00 12.66
CA ALA A 31 16.55 3.58 11.37
C ALA A 31 15.09 4.04 11.34
N TYR A 32 14.18 3.27 11.95
CA TYR A 32 12.78 3.69 12.12
C TYR A 32 12.69 4.94 13.01
N ASN A 33 13.39 4.93 14.15
CA ASN A 33 13.36 6.02 15.14
C ASN A 33 14.08 7.30 14.67
N ALA A 34 14.89 7.22 13.61
CA ALA A 34 15.60 8.36 13.04
C ALA A 34 14.73 9.22 12.11
N VAL A 35 13.52 8.77 11.76
CA VAL A 35 12.58 9.54 10.92
C VAL A 35 11.95 10.68 11.73
N ASP A 36 11.93 11.88 11.17
CA ASP A 36 11.34 13.08 11.77
C ASP A 36 10.21 13.66 10.89
N PRO A 37 8.98 13.84 11.42
CA PRO A 37 8.54 13.40 12.75
C PRO A 37 8.55 11.87 12.88
N LEU A 38 8.66 11.38 14.12
CA LEU A 38 8.60 9.95 14.42
C LEU A 38 7.37 9.33 13.73
N PRO A 39 7.50 8.18 13.04
CA PRO A 39 6.35 7.56 12.43
C PRO A 39 5.35 7.19 13.53
N VAL A 40 4.09 7.56 13.30
CA VAL A 40 2.97 7.48 14.24
C VAL A 40 3.21 8.09 15.63
N GLY A 41 4.21 8.97 15.77
CA GLY A 41 4.56 9.62 17.03
C GLY A 41 5.11 8.69 18.10
N TYR A 42 5.54 7.47 17.74
CA TYR A 42 6.03 6.47 18.69
C TYR A 42 7.48 6.07 18.40
N ALA A 43 8.34 6.13 19.41
CA ALA A 43 9.70 5.60 19.35
C ALA A 43 9.68 4.12 19.75
N VAL A 44 10.02 3.25 18.80
CA VAL A 44 10.04 1.79 18.98
C VAL A 44 11.23 1.37 19.86
N THR A 45 11.01 0.41 20.75
CA THR A 45 12.07 -0.16 21.59
C THR A 45 12.66 -1.44 20.98
N TYR A 46 13.85 -1.85 21.41
CA TYR A 46 14.44 -3.12 20.96
C TYR A 46 13.69 -4.38 21.46
N ALA A 47 12.72 -4.23 22.35
CA ALA A 47 11.92 -5.33 22.87
C ALA A 47 10.58 -5.49 22.13
N ASP A 48 10.15 -4.47 21.39
CA ASP A 48 8.89 -4.48 20.67
C ASP A 48 8.91 -5.52 19.54
N ASP A 49 7.73 -5.96 19.12
CA ASP A 49 7.60 -6.75 17.92
C ASP A 49 7.82 -5.88 16.68
N TRP A 50 8.70 -6.34 15.80
CA TRP A 50 9.30 -5.50 14.75
C TRP A 50 9.00 -6.01 13.33
N CYS A 51 7.99 -6.86 13.16
CA CYS A 51 7.57 -7.32 11.83
C CYS A 51 7.13 -6.16 10.94
N ASP A 52 6.36 -5.22 11.49
CA ASP A 52 5.88 -4.05 10.78
C ASP A 52 6.96 -2.97 10.62
N VAL A 53 7.77 -2.79 11.66
CA VAL A 53 8.94 -1.92 11.63
C VAL A 53 9.90 -2.33 10.51
N PHE A 54 10.08 -3.65 10.31
CA PHE A 54 10.84 -4.17 9.17
C PHE A 54 10.27 -3.70 7.83
N VAL A 55 8.95 -3.87 7.60
CA VAL A 55 8.30 -3.43 6.35
C VAL A 55 8.47 -1.92 6.14
N THR A 56 8.23 -1.12 7.18
CA THR A 56 8.39 0.35 7.15
C THR A 56 9.82 0.75 6.77
N VAL A 57 10.83 0.17 7.42
CA VAL A 57 12.25 0.47 7.13
C VAL A 57 12.62 0.04 5.72
N MET A 58 12.08 -1.09 5.21
CA MET A 58 12.35 -1.51 3.84
C MET A 58 11.77 -0.50 2.84
N GLY A 59 10.57 0.03 3.09
CA GLY A 59 9.97 1.10 2.29
C GLY A 59 10.77 2.38 2.31
N ASP A 60 11.23 2.81 3.48
CA ASP A 60 12.08 3.99 3.64
C ASP A 60 13.39 3.86 2.87
N GLN A 61 14.11 2.74 3.07
CA GLN A 61 15.37 2.50 2.37
C GLN A 61 15.20 2.33 0.86
N ALA A 62 14.03 1.89 0.40
CA ALA A 62 13.70 1.80 -1.02
C ALA A 62 13.15 3.12 -1.61
N GLY A 63 12.94 4.16 -0.79
CA GLY A 63 12.40 5.45 -1.22
C GLY A 63 10.91 5.46 -1.54
N ILE A 64 10.16 4.48 -1.03
CA ILE A 64 8.73 4.25 -1.35
C ILE A 64 7.81 4.31 -0.14
N ALA A 65 8.24 4.91 0.97
CA ALA A 65 7.41 5.08 2.16
C ALA A 65 6.06 5.78 1.88
N HIS A 66 5.99 6.64 0.86
CA HIS A 66 4.74 7.28 0.42
C HIS A 66 3.76 6.30 -0.25
N LEU A 67 4.23 5.14 -0.74
CA LEU A 67 3.39 4.11 -1.36
C LEU A 67 2.97 3.03 -0.37
N ILE A 68 3.81 2.75 0.61
CA ILE A 68 3.60 1.66 1.56
C ILE A 68 3.18 2.13 2.96
N GLY A 69 3.39 3.40 3.31
CA GLY A 69 3.11 3.92 4.65
C GLY A 69 4.31 3.79 5.60
N ARG A 70 4.15 4.32 6.81
CA ARG A 70 5.09 4.13 7.92
C ARG A 70 4.33 3.81 9.20
N GLU A 71 4.43 2.58 9.64
CA GLU A 71 3.76 2.04 10.82
C GLU A 71 4.68 1.12 11.61
N CYS A 72 4.31 0.89 12.87
CA CYS A 72 4.96 -0.09 13.74
C CYS A 72 3.98 -1.07 14.39
N GLY A 73 2.72 -1.05 13.96
CA GLY A 73 1.66 -1.92 14.47
C GLY A 73 0.80 -2.46 13.34
N VAL A 74 0.84 -3.78 13.16
CA VAL A 74 0.18 -4.48 12.04
C VAL A 74 -1.30 -4.11 11.88
N PRO A 75 -2.14 -4.03 12.94
CA PRO A 75 -3.54 -3.62 12.78
C PRO A 75 -3.70 -2.19 12.23
N ARG A 76 -2.81 -1.26 12.61
CA ARG A 76 -2.86 0.11 12.10
C ARG A 76 -2.36 0.19 10.67
N HIS A 77 -1.32 -0.58 10.32
CA HIS A 77 -0.88 -0.65 8.93
C HIS A 77 -1.95 -1.24 8.01
N LEU A 78 -2.67 -2.27 8.46
CA LEU A 78 -3.82 -2.78 7.73
C LEU A 78 -4.88 -1.69 7.52
N ALA A 79 -5.24 -0.95 8.58
CA ALA A 79 -6.20 0.15 8.51
C ALA A 79 -5.72 1.25 7.54
N TRP A 80 -4.44 1.62 7.60
CA TRP A 80 -3.84 2.56 6.66
C TRP A 80 -3.93 2.06 5.21
N CYS A 81 -3.62 0.79 4.94
CA CYS A 81 -3.77 0.20 3.61
C CYS A 81 -5.23 0.24 3.11
N GLN A 82 -6.20 0.05 4.01
CA GLN A 82 -7.63 0.20 3.68
C GLN A 82 -7.98 1.65 3.36
N GLU A 83 -7.51 2.61 4.17
CA GLU A 83 -7.71 4.05 3.96
C GLU A 83 -7.10 4.54 2.65
N GLN A 84 -5.94 4.03 2.26
CA GLN A 84 -5.31 4.35 0.97
C GLN A 84 -5.97 3.64 -0.23
N GLY A 85 -6.96 2.78 0.02
CA GLY A 85 -7.62 1.97 -1.01
C GLY A 85 -6.66 1.03 -1.73
N ILE A 86 -5.66 0.51 -1.02
CA ILE A 86 -4.69 -0.46 -1.56
C ILE A 86 -4.85 -1.87 -0.97
N TRP A 87 -5.71 -2.03 0.04
CA TRP A 87 -6.11 -3.34 0.56
C TRP A 87 -6.96 -4.09 -0.46
N LEU A 88 -6.53 -5.30 -0.82
CA LEU A 88 -7.18 -6.16 -1.81
C LEU A 88 -7.98 -7.30 -1.16
N GLY A 89 -7.77 -7.59 0.12
CA GLY A 89 -8.29 -8.80 0.75
C GLY A 89 -7.60 -10.04 0.21
N HIS A 90 -8.33 -11.16 0.13
CA HIS A 90 -7.79 -12.43 -0.37
C HIS A 90 -7.89 -12.48 -1.90
N VAL A 91 -6.75 -12.27 -2.55
CA VAL A 91 -6.58 -12.34 -4.02
C VAL A 91 -5.32 -13.12 -4.35
N TRP A 92 -5.12 -13.47 -5.63
CA TRP A 92 -3.82 -13.95 -6.08
C TRP A 92 -2.79 -12.80 -6.02
N PRO A 93 -1.73 -12.90 -5.20
CA PRO A 93 -0.81 -11.80 -4.98
C PRO A 93 0.25 -11.69 -6.08
N GLN A 94 1.05 -10.64 -6.01
CA GLN A 94 2.25 -10.48 -6.82
C GLN A 94 3.46 -10.08 -5.96
N ALA A 95 4.66 -10.19 -6.53
CA ALA A 95 5.87 -9.66 -5.92
C ALA A 95 5.73 -8.17 -5.55
N GLY A 96 6.10 -7.82 -4.32
CA GLY A 96 5.98 -6.47 -3.77
C GLY A 96 4.64 -6.17 -3.08
N ASP A 97 3.67 -7.09 -3.08
CA ASP A 97 2.50 -6.93 -2.22
C ASP A 97 2.90 -7.08 -0.74
N LEU A 98 2.25 -6.34 0.14
CA LEU A 98 2.29 -6.58 1.56
C LEU A 98 1.32 -7.71 1.87
N ILE A 99 1.75 -8.71 2.63
CA ILE A 99 0.92 -9.83 3.05
C ILE A 99 0.65 -9.71 4.55
N PHE A 100 -0.62 -9.84 4.94
CA PHE A 100 -1.07 -9.77 6.31
C PHE A 100 -1.58 -11.13 6.78
N PHE A 101 -1.34 -11.47 8.04
CA PHE A 101 -1.77 -12.72 8.64
C PHE A 101 -2.58 -12.50 9.92
N ASP A 102 -3.47 -13.45 10.21
CA ASP A 102 -4.10 -13.64 11.52
C ASP A 102 -3.75 -15.04 12.06
N PHE A 103 -2.97 -15.09 13.13
CA PHE A 103 -2.60 -16.33 13.82
C PHE A 103 -3.54 -16.65 14.99
N GLY A 104 -4.67 -15.95 15.10
CA GLY A 104 -5.65 -16.04 16.15
C GLY A 104 -5.49 -14.93 17.18
N GLY A 105 -6.51 -14.07 17.31
CA GLY A 105 -6.62 -13.11 18.41
C GLY A 105 -6.96 -11.66 18.03
N GLY A 106 -7.22 -11.33 16.76
CA GLY A 106 -7.58 -9.97 16.37
C GLY A 106 -7.61 -9.75 14.85
N PRO A 107 -7.73 -8.48 14.38
CA PRO A 107 -7.91 -8.18 12.96
C PRO A 107 -6.67 -8.46 12.08
N ALA A 108 -5.44 -8.40 12.61
CA ALA A 108 -4.20 -8.85 11.97
C ALA A 108 -3.08 -8.96 13.01
N SER A 109 -2.21 -9.98 12.92
CA SER A 109 -1.15 -10.27 13.90
C SER A 109 0.26 -10.23 13.33
N HIS A 110 0.44 -10.39 12.01
CA HIS A 110 1.75 -10.40 11.36
C HIS A 110 1.69 -9.80 9.96
N ILE A 111 2.81 -9.27 9.48
CA ILE A 111 2.96 -8.68 8.15
C ILE A 111 4.29 -9.10 7.54
N GLY A 112 4.31 -9.27 6.21
CA GLY A 112 5.50 -9.54 5.43
C GLY A 112 5.45 -8.91 4.05
N ILE A 113 6.45 -9.19 3.23
CA ILE A 113 6.54 -8.75 1.84
C ILE A 113 6.53 -9.98 0.93
N VAL A 114 5.62 -10.03 -0.05
CA VAL A 114 5.62 -11.08 -1.06
C VAL A 114 6.84 -10.91 -1.95
N GLU A 115 7.75 -11.88 -1.94
CA GLU A 115 8.96 -11.89 -2.76
C GLU A 115 8.68 -12.41 -4.17
N SER A 116 7.91 -13.50 -4.27
CA SER A 116 7.51 -14.10 -5.54
C SER A 116 6.29 -15.01 -5.35
N VAL A 117 5.66 -15.37 -6.47
CA VAL A 117 4.56 -16.33 -6.52
C VAL A 117 4.87 -17.38 -7.59
N ASP A 118 4.48 -18.62 -7.32
CA ASP A 118 4.52 -19.72 -8.26
C ASP A 118 3.07 -20.16 -8.54
N GLY A 119 2.61 -19.89 -9.76
CA GLY A 119 1.24 -20.19 -10.17
C GLY A 119 0.98 -21.68 -10.41
N ASP A 120 2.01 -22.47 -10.71
CA ASP A 120 1.85 -23.90 -10.98
C ASP A 120 1.67 -24.68 -9.66
N SER A 121 2.39 -24.26 -8.62
CA SER A 121 2.32 -24.87 -7.27
C SER A 121 1.43 -24.08 -6.30
N GLU A 122 0.75 -23.04 -6.77
CA GLU A 122 -0.05 -22.11 -5.97
C GLU A 122 0.66 -21.61 -4.69
N THR A 123 1.97 -21.41 -4.79
CA THR A 123 2.85 -21.08 -3.65
C THR A 123 3.21 -19.60 -3.62
N ILE A 124 3.12 -19.01 -2.44
CA ILE A 124 3.53 -17.63 -2.17
C ILE A 124 4.81 -17.65 -1.35
N ASN A 125 5.85 -17.01 -1.87
CA ASN A 125 7.13 -16.85 -1.21
C ASN A 125 7.22 -15.44 -0.63
N THR A 126 7.57 -15.33 0.65
CA THR A 126 7.62 -14.05 1.37
C THR A 126 8.98 -13.82 2.01
N ILE A 127 9.27 -12.56 2.36
CA ILE A 127 10.30 -12.18 3.33
C ILE A 127 9.61 -11.51 4.50
N GLU A 128 9.83 -12.04 5.70
CA GLU A 128 9.17 -11.62 6.93
C GLU A 128 10.20 -11.29 8.00
N GLY A 129 10.04 -10.15 8.66
CA GLY A 129 10.81 -9.76 9.84
C GLY A 129 10.14 -10.24 11.13
N ASN A 130 10.91 -10.43 12.19
CA ASN A 130 10.44 -10.93 13.48
C ASN A 130 9.70 -12.29 13.43
N TRP A 131 9.83 -13.08 12.36
CA TRP A 131 9.34 -14.46 12.36
C TRP A 131 10.24 -15.28 13.27
N LEU A 132 9.75 -15.74 14.42
CA LEU A 132 10.57 -16.37 15.47
C LEU A 132 11.84 -15.56 15.80
N LYS A 133 11.70 -14.22 15.89
CA LYS A 133 12.80 -13.27 16.15
C LYS A 133 13.88 -13.24 15.06
N GLN A 134 13.55 -13.47 13.79
CA GLN A 134 14.50 -13.29 12.69
C GLN A 134 13.84 -12.74 11.41
N VAL A 135 14.67 -12.25 10.48
CA VAL A 135 14.27 -12.05 9.07
C VAL A 135 14.49 -13.34 8.31
N VAL A 136 13.45 -13.87 7.66
CA VAL A 136 13.49 -15.17 7.00
C VAL A 136 12.59 -15.21 5.77
N ARG A 137 12.88 -16.13 4.85
CA ARG A 137 11.94 -16.52 3.81
C ARG A 137 10.89 -17.48 4.36
N ARG A 138 9.64 -17.29 3.95
CA ARG A 138 8.54 -18.21 4.23
C ARG A 138 7.83 -18.58 2.94
N HIS A 139 7.11 -19.69 3.01
CA HIS A 139 6.38 -20.27 1.88
C HIS A 139 5.01 -20.70 2.39
N TYR A 140 3.97 -20.31 1.68
CA TYR A 140 2.58 -20.60 2.03
C TYR A 140 1.83 -21.07 0.79
N ALA A 141 0.88 -21.98 0.98
CA ALA A 141 -0.15 -22.23 -0.02
C ALA A 141 -1.05 -21.00 -0.13
N SER A 142 -1.58 -20.73 -1.32
CA SER A 142 -2.41 -19.55 -1.56
C SER A 142 -3.73 -19.51 -0.78
N ASP A 143 -4.19 -20.66 -0.31
CA ASP A 143 -5.38 -20.85 0.51
C ASP A 143 -5.07 -21.04 2.01
N ASP A 144 -3.82 -20.79 2.44
CA ASP A 144 -3.44 -20.92 3.85
C ASP A 144 -4.32 -20.01 4.73
N TRP A 145 -5.10 -20.63 5.61
CA TRP A 145 -6.11 -19.94 6.43
C TRP A 145 -5.58 -18.81 7.30
N ARG A 146 -4.27 -18.79 7.57
CA ARG A 146 -3.61 -17.74 8.34
C ARG A 146 -3.45 -16.46 7.55
N ILE A 147 -3.50 -16.53 6.22
CA ILE A 147 -3.40 -15.36 5.35
C ILE A 147 -4.70 -14.60 5.45
N LEU A 148 -4.62 -13.38 5.99
CA LEU A 148 -5.76 -12.46 6.04
C LEU A 148 -6.01 -11.83 4.67
N GLY A 149 -4.95 -11.55 3.93
CA GLY A 149 -5.01 -10.94 2.61
C GLY A 149 -3.80 -10.07 2.29
N TYR A 150 -3.95 -9.25 1.26
CA TYR A 150 -2.84 -8.50 0.67
C TYR A 150 -3.17 -7.03 0.51
N ALA A 151 -2.15 -6.19 0.61
CA ALA A 151 -2.19 -4.81 0.14
C ALA A 151 -1.19 -4.62 -1.01
N ARG A 152 -1.59 -3.87 -2.04
CA ARG A 152 -0.77 -3.61 -3.22
C ARG A 152 -0.43 -2.12 -3.34
N PRO A 153 0.79 -1.71 -2.97
CA PRO A 153 1.24 -0.35 -3.16
C PRO A 153 1.11 0.09 -4.62
N ARG A 154 0.75 1.36 -4.84
CA ARG A 154 0.53 1.93 -6.18
C ARG A 154 1.86 2.25 -6.89
N TYR A 155 2.61 1.21 -7.26
CA TYR A 155 3.93 1.32 -7.86
C TYR A 155 3.98 2.06 -9.23
N ASP A 156 2.84 2.28 -9.87
CA ASP A 156 2.73 3.06 -11.12
C ASP A 156 2.51 4.55 -10.90
N ALA A 157 2.19 4.97 -9.67
CA ALA A 157 2.04 6.39 -9.36
C ALA A 157 3.43 7.05 -9.44
N ARG A 158 3.59 8.03 -10.33
CA ARG A 158 4.82 8.85 -10.37
C ARG A 158 5.01 9.53 -9.01
N ALA A 159 6.23 9.57 -8.52
CA ALA A 159 6.65 10.14 -7.23
C ALA A 159 6.47 11.68 -7.08
N GLY A 160 5.53 12.28 -7.82
CA GLY A 160 5.33 13.73 -7.91
C GLY A 160 3.88 14.22 -7.94
N SER A 161 2.88 13.36 -7.65
CA SER A 161 1.47 13.81 -7.60
C SER A 161 0.93 14.07 -6.19
N LEU A 162 1.80 14.11 -5.18
CA LEU A 162 1.43 14.35 -3.79
C LEU A 162 2.07 15.65 -3.28
N ALA A 163 1.38 16.76 -3.52
CA ALA A 163 1.53 17.98 -2.74
C ALA A 163 0.21 18.77 -2.79
N THR A 164 -0.65 18.57 -1.79
CA THR A 164 -1.19 19.62 -0.90
C THR A 164 -2.32 19.00 -0.07
N GLY A 165 -2.01 18.67 1.18
CA GLY A 165 -3.06 18.57 2.19
C GLY A 165 -3.45 19.97 2.66
N SER A 166 -4.74 20.22 2.84
CA SER A 166 -5.23 20.99 3.98
C SER A 166 -6.72 20.72 4.19
N GLU A 167 -7.07 20.59 5.46
CA GLU A 167 -8.33 20.12 6.01
C GLU A 167 -9.52 21.07 5.79
N ALA A 168 -10.73 20.50 5.67
CA ALA A 168 -11.80 20.67 6.67
C ALA A 168 -13.15 20.16 6.13
N GLY A 169 -13.81 19.29 6.90
CA GLY A 169 -15.28 19.32 7.04
C GLY A 169 -16.07 18.16 6.43
N GLY A 170 -16.57 17.29 7.32
CA GLY A 170 -18.01 16.95 7.33
C GLY A 170 -18.48 15.68 6.62
N ALA A 171 -18.68 14.64 7.43
CA ALA A 171 -19.77 13.66 7.40
C ALA A 171 -20.00 12.74 6.16
N ASN A 172 -20.15 11.45 6.51
CA ASN A 172 -20.81 10.34 5.80
C ASN A 172 -20.13 9.71 4.57
N HIS A 173 -19.62 8.49 4.82
CA HIS A 173 -19.44 7.40 3.84
C HIS A 173 -20.73 7.13 3.04
N PRO A 174 -20.64 6.73 1.75
CA PRO A 174 -20.45 5.31 1.43
C PRO A 174 -19.52 5.01 0.22
N ASN A 175 -18.67 3.99 0.40
CA ASN A 175 -18.28 2.91 -0.51
C ASN A 175 -18.14 3.14 -2.05
N GLY A 176 -16.91 2.96 -2.58
CA GLY A 176 -16.66 2.32 -3.89
C GLY A 176 -15.75 3.08 -4.90
N CYS A 177 -14.61 2.48 -5.31
CA CYS A 177 -13.98 2.70 -6.64
C CYS A 177 -13.11 1.47 -6.97
N VAL A 178 -13.45 0.60 -7.93
CA VAL A 178 -13.38 0.73 -9.40
C VAL A 178 -12.10 1.38 -9.91
N ASP A 179 -11.34 0.62 -10.70
CA ASP A 179 -10.06 0.92 -11.34
C ASP A 179 -9.92 2.37 -11.84
N ALA A 180 -8.72 2.95 -11.81
CA ALA A 180 -8.52 4.35 -12.22
C ALA A 180 -8.99 4.67 -13.66
N ALA A 181 -9.11 3.67 -14.54
CA ALA A 181 -9.72 3.79 -15.87
C ALA A 181 -11.26 3.68 -15.84
N SER A 182 -11.83 2.82 -14.98
CA SER A 182 -13.28 2.74 -14.77
C SER A 182 -13.83 3.91 -13.98
N ASN A 183 -13.03 4.50 -13.09
CA ASN A 183 -13.36 5.75 -12.41
C ASN A 183 -13.44 6.92 -13.40
N LEU A 184 -12.52 7.04 -14.37
CA LEU A 184 -12.62 8.07 -15.41
C LEU A 184 -13.76 7.80 -16.41
N ASP A 185 -14.04 6.54 -16.72
CA ASP A 185 -15.20 6.17 -17.54
C ASP A 185 -16.53 6.49 -16.85
N ASP A 186 -16.66 6.21 -15.55
CA ASP A 186 -17.84 6.54 -14.74
C ASP A 186 -18.02 8.05 -14.63
N ILE A 187 -16.92 8.80 -14.46
CA ILE A 187 -16.94 10.26 -14.47
C ILE A 187 -17.33 10.79 -15.85
N ALA A 188 -16.80 10.24 -16.94
CA ALA A 188 -17.19 10.62 -18.31
C ALA A 188 -18.69 10.35 -18.57
N LEU A 189 -19.22 9.20 -18.14
CA LEU A 189 -20.65 8.90 -18.22
C LEU A 189 -21.50 9.88 -17.40
N SER A 190 -21.01 10.29 -16.22
CA SER A 190 -21.68 11.29 -15.38
C SER A 190 -21.68 12.68 -16.01
N VAL A 191 -20.60 13.05 -16.72
CA VAL A 191 -20.56 14.27 -17.53
C VAL A 191 -21.56 14.23 -18.67
N ILE A 192 -21.71 13.09 -19.37
CA ILE A 192 -22.69 12.89 -20.46
C ILE A 192 -24.13 13.06 -19.94
N ARG A 193 -24.42 12.60 -18.72
CA ARG A 193 -25.73 12.81 -18.08
C ARG A 193 -26.01 14.26 -17.66
N GLY A 194 -24.98 15.12 -17.64
CA GLY A 194 -25.09 16.53 -17.30
C GLY A 194 -24.79 16.84 -15.83
N ASP A 195 -24.33 15.87 -15.04
CA ASP A 195 -24.12 15.99 -13.59
C ASP A 195 -23.04 17.04 -13.23
N TRP A 196 -22.18 17.37 -14.20
CA TRP A 196 -21.05 18.29 -14.04
C TRP A 196 -21.27 19.67 -14.67
N GLY A 197 -22.47 19.97 -15.16
CA GLY A 197 -22.75 21.24 -15.86
C GLY A 197 -22.13 21.32 -17.26
N ASN A 198 -22.10 22.52 -17.84
CA ASN A 198 -21.76 22.73 -19.26
C ASN A 198 -20.67 23.78 -19.45
N GLY A 199 -19.80 23.56 -20.45
CA GLY A 199 -18.73 24.50 -20.80
C GLY A 199 -17.73 24.70 -19.66
N GLN A 200 -17.51 25.96 -19.28
CA GLN A 200 -16.53 26.36 -18.27
C GLN A 200 -16.85 25.82 -16.86
N GLU A 201 -18.13 25.76 -16.49
CA GLU A 201 -18.59 25.26 -15.18
C GLU A 201 -18.14 23.81 -14.95
N ARG A 202 -18.15 22.99 -16.00
CA ARG A 202 -17.69 21.60 -15.96
C ARG A 202 -16.20 21.50 -15.73
N VAL A 203 -15.42 22.32 -16.43
CA VAL A 203 -13.97 22.34 -16.31
C VAL A 203 -13.57 22.71 -14.88
N GLU A 204 -14.20 23.75 -14.32
CA GLU A 204 -13.94 24.20 -12.95
C GLU A 204 -14.31 23.11 -11.94
N ARG A 205 -15.50 22.51 -12.05
CA ARG A 205 -15.92 21.45 -11.11
C ARG A 205 -15.07 20.19 -11.16
N LEU A 206 -14.69 19.74 -12.37
CA LEU A 206 -13.81 18.58 -12.53
C LEU A 206 -12.42 18.88 -11.96
N THR A 207 -11.88 20.06 -12.24
CA THR A 207 -10.56 20.49 -11.74
C THR A 207 -10.57 20.61 -10.21
N ASP A 208 -11.61 21.23 -9.65
CA ASP A 208 -11.80 21.37 -8.19
C ASP A 208 -11.95 20.01 -7.51
N ALA A 209 -12.58 19.04 -8.19
CA ALA A 209 -12.69 17.66 -7.74
C ALA A 209 -11.42 16.82 -7.97
N GLY A 210 -10.35 17.43 -8.49
CA GLY A 210 -9.05 16.79 -8.69
C GLY A 210 -8.96 15.92 -9.95
N TYR A 211 -9.93 16.01 -10.87
CA TYR A 211 -9.88 15.35 -12.16
C TYR A 211 -9.19 16.23 -13.20
N ASP A 212 -8.48 15.61 -14.13
CA ASP A 212 -8.03 16.29 -15.35
C ASP A 212 -9.24 16.46 -16.29
N ALA A 213 -9.78 17.68 -16.31
CA ALA A 213 -10.95 18.02 -17.11
C ALA A 213 -10.73 17.77 -18.61
N GLN A 214 -9.50 17.88 -19.11
CA GLN A 214 -9.19 17.62 -20.52
C GLN A 214 -9.28 16.12 -20.81
N VAL A 215 -8.69 15.29 -19.96
CA VAL A 215 -8.75 13.81 -20.09
C VAL A 215 -10.19 13.31 -20.02
N VAL A 216 -10.99 13.82 -19.07
CA VAL A 216 -12.42 13.48 -18.96
C VAL A 216 -13.19 13.92 -20.20
N GLN A 217 -12.91 15.12 -20.74
CA GLN A 217 -13.59 15.62 -21.92
C GLN A 217 -13.22 14.84 -23.19
N GLU A 218 -11.99 14.35 -23.31
CA GLU A 218 -11.56 13.46 -24.40
C GLU A 218 -12.33 12.13 -24.36
N LEU A 219 -12.49 11.52 -23.18
CA LEU A 219 -13.30 10.30 -23.00
C LEU A 219 -14.79 10.52 -23.30
N VAL A 220 -15.34 11.67 -22.90
CA VAL A 220 -16.73 12.04 -23.24
C VAL A 220 -16.92 12.13 -24.75
N ASN A 221 -15.96 12.74 -25.46
CA ASN A 221 -16.01 12.87 -26.92
C ASN A 221 -15.91 11.50 -27.61
N GLU A 222 -15.07 10.59 -27.10
CA GLU A 222 -14.97 9.22 -27.61
C GLU A 222 -16.29 8.45 -27.47
N LYS A 223 -16.96 8.57 -26.32
CA LYS A 223 -18.23 7.88 -26.04
C LYS A 223 -19.42 8.44 -26.84
N LEU A 224 -19.43 9.73 -27.17
CA LEU A 224 -20.49 10.35 -27.99
C LEU A 224 -20.29 10.17 -29.49
N ALA A 225 -19.08 9.77 -29.92
CA ALA A 225 -18.77 9.49 -31.32
C ALA A 225 -19.07 8.02 -31.73
N SER A 226 -19.47 7.18 -30.76
CA SER A 226 -19.82 5.75 -30.93
C SER A 226 -21.33 5.55 -30.97
#